data_AF-A0A834YQN1-F1
#
_entry.id   AF-A0A834YQN1-F1
#
_cell.length_a   1.000
_cell.length_b   1.000
_cell.length_c   1.000
_cell.angle_alpha   90.00
_cell.angle_beta   90.00
_cell.angle_gamma   90.00
#
_symmetry.space_group_name_H-M   'P 1'
#
loop_
_entity.id
_entity.type
_entity.pdbx_description
1 polymer ?
#
loop_
_entity_poly.entity_id
_entity_poly.type
_entity_poly.pdbx_seq_one_letter_code
_entity_poly.pdbx_strand_id
1 'polypeptide(L)'
;MKGHNYIVECMLKQWPDLREFLNREGQTVLHFAAKSGKQKLVKSMLKMGKLSMLVNEKDNKGNTPLHLATIHWHPNTLSTLVRDKRVDMSVMNDEGLTALDIAEKYMDTVASFRKLLTLAALRTAKAPKGQHRPAIGGNSQSNRRRGFTVKFYRERINTLVLLGALITTVTFAAGFTMPGGYNNEGPSKGMATMLTKVGFQLFLICNTIAMYSSIIATVTLILAQFGDIDLLVAALRMSLLLLAIALTMMAMAIAAAVDLVVSKLKWLAYTLLVTSFVFLQCILAVFVTLQVPVWSKFPFVRDICYYLSSSGMGYWA
;
A
#
# COMPACT_ATOMS: atom_id res chain seq x y z
N MET A 1 29.60 3.18 -4.34
CA MET A 1 29.01 2.12 -3.47
C MET A 1 30.02 1.08 -2.97
N LYS A 2 31.02 0.62 -3.75
CA LYS A 2 32.11 -0.27 -3.26
C LYS A 2 33.03 0.41 -2.22
N GLY A 3 33.18 1.74 -2.30
CA GLY A 3 34.05 2.52 -1.41
C GLY A 3 33.69 2.45 0.08
N HIS A 4 32.40 2.54 0.46
CA HIS A 4 32.03 2.54 1.88
C HIS A 4 32.27 1.18 2.57
N ASN A 5 32.04 0.08 1.86
CA ASN A 5 32.33 -1.26 2.40
C ASN A 5 33.84 -1.49 2.53
N TYR A 6 34.63 -1.06 1.53
CA TYR A 6 36.08 -1.14 1.57
C TYR A 6 36.68 -0.33 2.74
N ILE A 7 36.15 0.88 3.01
CA ILE A 7 36.58 1.70 4.14
C ILE A 7 36.30 1.00 5.47
N VAL A 8 35.12 0.40 5.64
CA VAL A 8 34.79 -0.36 6.87
C VAL A 8 35.68 -1.60 7.02
N GLU A 9 35.99 -2.30 5.93
CA GLU A 9 36.92 -3.43 5.94
C GLU A 9 38.36 -3.01 6.27
N CYS A 10 38.84 -1.89 5.73
CA CYS A 10 40.14 -1.32 6.08
C CYS A 10 40.19 -0.88 7.54
N MET A 11 39.15 -0.21 8.04
CA MET A 11 39.04 0.19 9.46
C MET A 11 39.05 -1.03 10.39
N LEU A 12 38.35 -2.12 10.02
CA LEU A 12 38.34 -3.38 10.77
C LEU A 12 39.70 -4.10 10.82
N LYS A 13 40.49 -3.98 9.75
CA LYS A 13 41.86 -4.54 9.69
C LYS A 13 42.83 -3.76 10.56
N GLN A 14 42.68 -2.45 10.61
CA GLN A 14 43.58 -1.56 11.34
C GLN A 14 43.22 -1.43 12.82
N TRP A 15 41.95 -1.58 13.17
CA TRP A 15 41.45 -1.52 14.55
C TRP A 15 40.50 -2.69 14.84
N PRO A 16 41.00 -3.79 15.44
CA PRO A 16 40.20 -4.99 15.67
C PRO A 16 39.12 -4.83 16.74
N ASP A 17 39.25 -3.87 17.67
CA ASP A 17 38.30 -3.59 18.75
C ASP A 17 37.40 -2.38 18.44
N LEU A 18 36.40 -2.61 17.58
CA LEU A 18 35.42 -1.59 17.21
C LEU A 18 34.41 -1.24 18.32
N ARG A 19 34.42 -1.97 19.45
CA ARG A 19 33.58 -1.67 20.62
C ARG A 19 33.92 -0.33 21.25
N GLU A 20 35.15 0.14 21.11
CA GLU A 20 35.63 1.37 21.75
C GLU A 20 35.39 2.62 20.90
N PHE A 21 35.08 2.46 19.61
CA PHE A 21 34.78 3.58 18.70
C PHE A 21 33.31 3.99 18.78
N LEU A 22 32.94 4.50 19.96
CA LEU A 22 31.63 5.09 20.19
C LEU A 22 31.66 6.59 19.88
N ASN A 23 30.60 7.10 19.28
CA ASN A 23 30.42 8.55 19.19
C ASN A 23 29.93 9.13 20.55
N ARG A 24 29.71 10.45 20.61
CA ARG A 24 29.21 11.14 21.81
C ARG A 24 27.83 10.66 22.29
N GLU A 25 27.06 9.97 21.43
CA GLU A 25 25.76 9.37 21.74
C GLU A 25 25.89 7.90 22.18
N GLY A 26 27.11 7.36 22.33
CA GLY A 26 27.33 5.95 22.65
C GLY A 26 27.05 5.01 21.48
N GLN A 27 26.99 5.52 20.26
CA GLN A 27 26.59 4.74 19.08
C GLN A 27 27.80 4.10 18.41
N THR A 28 27.66 2.81 18.14
CA THR A 28 28.58 2.05 17.27
C THR A 28 28.34 2.37 15.79
N VAL A 29 29.24 1.91 14.92
CA VAL A 29 29.09 2.04 13.46
C VAL A 29 27.77 1.42 12.96
N LEU A 30 27.29 0.35 13.61
CA LEU A 30 26.04 -0.31 13.24
C LEU A 30 24.80 0.53 13.59
N HIS A 31 24.82 1.25 14.71
CA HIS A 31 23.79 2.22 15.08
C HIS A 31 23.68 3.32 14.02
N PHE A 32 24.81 3.89 13.59
CA PHE A 32 24.83 4.94 12.58
C PHE A 32 24.31 4.45 11.22
N ALA A 33 24.71 3.25 10.81
CA ALA A 33 24.22 2.63 9.59
C ALA A 33 22.70 2.38 9.62
N ALA A 34 22.16 2.00 10.77
CA ALA A 34 20.73 1.82 10.99
C ALA A 34 19.96 3.16 10.99
N LYS A 35 20.45 4.15 11.76
CA LYS A 35 19.94 5.52 11.83
C LYS A 35 19.89 6.21 10.46
N SER A 36 20.87 5.93 9.61
CA SER A 36 21.00 6.52 8.27
C SER A 36 20.32 5.70 7.14
N GLY A 37 19.66 4.58 7.48
CA GLY A 37 18.94 3.76 6.50
C GLY A 37 19.84 3.04 5.47
N LYS A 38 21.13 2.82 5.77
CA LYS A 38 22.11 2.23 4.84
C LYS A 38 22.03 0.70 4.83
N GLN A 39 20.93 0.16 4.29
CA GLN A 39 20.64 -1.29 4.27
C GLN A 39 21.81 -2.16 3.77
N LYS A 40 22.46 -1.80 2.66
CA LYS A 40 23.58 -2.57 2.08
C LYS A 40 24.78 -2.65 3.02
N LEU A 41 25.03 -1.57 3.75
CA LEU A 41 26.11 -1.49 4.73
C LEU A 41 25.79 -2.38 5.94
N VAL A 42 24.58 -2.25 6.50
CA VAL A 42 24.08 -3.12 7.58
C VAL A 42 24.18 -4.60 7.19
N LYS A 43 23.72 -4.97 5.99
CA LYS A 43 23.81 -6.35 5.48
C LYS A 43 25.25 -6.86 5.40
N SER A 44 26.20 -5.98 5.05
CA SER A 44 27.63 -6.35 4.96
C SER A 44 28.23 -6.51 6.36
N MET A 45 27.92 -5.60 7.28
CA MET A 45 28.37 -5.65 8.67
C MET A 45 27.85 -6.88 9.42
N LEU A 46 26.60 -7.30 9.19
CA LEU A 46 26.04 -8.52 9.80
C LEU A 46 26.73 -9.81 9.31
N LYS A 47 27.32 -9.80 8.12
CA LYS A 47 28.13 -10.93 7.62
C LYS A 47 29.54 -10.96 8.20
N MET A 48 30.02 -9.84 8.76
CA MET A 48 31.32 -9.75 9.40
C MET A 48 31.18 -10.22 10.86
N GLY A 49 31.78 -11.36 11.20
CA GLY A 49 31.62 -12.00 12.52
C GLY A 49 31.83 -11.05 13.70
N LYS A 50 32.85 -10.19 13.67
CA LYS A 50 33.14 -9.21 14.74
C LYS A 50 32.05 -8.15 14.92
N LEU A 51 31.54 -7.57 13.83
CA LEU A 51 30.52 -6.51 13.87
C LEU A 51 29.13 -7.04 14.17
N SER A 52 28.88 -8.30 13.84
CA SER A 52 27.59 -8.93 14.08
C SER A 52 27.25 -9.12 15.56
N MET A 53 28.27 -9.10 16.43
CA MET A 53 28.09 -9.12 17.89
C MET A 53 27.54 -7.79 18.44
N LEU A 54 27.60 -6.71 17.66
CA LEU A 54 27.16 -5.37 18.09
C LEU A 54 25.67 -5.12 17.84
N VAL A 55 24.92 -6.12 17.38
CA VAL A 55 23.55 -5.95 16.86
C VAL A 55 22.51 -5.62 17.94
N ASN A 56 22.81 -5.91 19.21
CA ASN A 56 21.97 -5.62 20.37
C ASN A 56 22.62 -4.64 21.36
N GLU A 57 23.78 -4.07 21.02
CA GLU A 57 24.42 -3.05 21.85
C GLU A 57 23.50 -1.85 21.98
N LYS A 58 23.55 -1.18 23.14
CA LYS A 58 22.70 -0.02 23.43
C LYS A 58 23.51 1.26 23.32
N ASP A 59 22.90 2.30 22.76
CA ASP A 59 23.42 3.65 22.84
C ASP A 59 23.12 4.30 24.21
N ASN A 60 23.52 5.56 24.41
CA ASN A 60 23.35 6.28 25.68
C ASN A 60 21.87 6.50 26.09
N LYS A 61 20.91 6.19 25.21
CA LYS A 61 19.47 6.25 25.49
C LYS A 61 18.84 4.85 25.56
N GLY A 62 19.68 3.82 25.64
CA GLY A 62 19.25 2.43 25.65
C GLY A 62 18.79 1.90 24.28
N ASN A 63 18.92 2.68 23.20
CA ASN A 63 18.42 2.27 21.89
C ASN A 63 19.42 1.34 21.21
N THR A 64 18.92 0.23 20.68
CA THR A 64 19.70 -0.66 19.79
C THR A 64 19.64 -0.17 18.34
N PRO A 65 20.45 -0.72 17.41
CA PRO A 65 20.34 -0.41 15.98
C PRO A 65 18.92 -0.65 15.43
N LEU A 66 18.19 -1.63 15.98
CA LEU A 66 16.79 -1.88 15.62
C LEU A 66 15.88 -0.71 16.03
N HIS A 67 16.04 -0.17 17.24
CA HIS A 67 15.30 1.00 17.70
C HIS A 67 15.55 2.22 16.79
N LEU A 68 16.81 2.51 16.45
CA LEU A 68 17.15 3.63 15.58
C LEU A 68 16.57 3.46 14.15
N ALA A 69 16.60 2.25 13.59
CA ALA A 69 15.95 1.98 12.31
C ALA A 69 14.43 2.21 12.35
N THR A 70 13.79 1.94 13.49
CA THR A 70 12.37 2.22 13.72
C THR A 70 12.09 3.71 13.88
N ILE A 71 12.82 4.40 14.76
CA ILE A 71 12.65 5.85 15.04
C ILE A 71 12.75 6.67 13.76
N HIS A 72 13.67 6.29 12.87
CA HIS A 72 13.91 6.96 11.60
C HIS A 72 13.15 6.36 10.40
N TRP A 73 12.26 5.38 10.63
CA TRP A 73 11.37 4.80 9.61
C TRP A 73 12.09 4.25 8.37
N HIS A 74 13.07 3.39 8.59
CA HIS A 74 13.87 2.74 7.54
C HIS A 74 13.48 1.26 7.34
N PRO A 75 12.37 0.96 6.62
CA PRO A 75 11.79 -0.39 6.56
C PRO A 75 12.72 -1.43 5.94
N ASN A 76 13.54 -1.04 4.96
CA ASN A 76 14.49 -1.95 4.30
C ASN A 76 15.64 -2.36 5.23
N THR A 77 16.17 -1.40 5.99
CA THR A 77 17.21 -1.67 7.00
C THR A 77 16.65 -2.47 8.16
N LEU A 78 15.47 -2.09 8.66
CA LEU A 78 14.77 -2.82 9.71
C LEU A 78 14.49 -4.26 9.30
N SER A 79 14.00 -4.49 8.08
CA SER A 79 13.74 -5.83 7.54
C SER A 79 15.02 -6.67 7.41
N THR A 80 16.18 -6.04 7.25
CA THR A 80 17.48 -6.74 7.22
C THR A 80 17.91 -7.15 8.62
N LEU A 81 17.73 -6.27 9.62
CA LEU A 81 18.03 -6.56 11.02
C LEU A 81 17.11 -7.66 11.56
N VAL A 82 15.81 -7.52 11.39
CA VAL A 82 14.79 -8.45 11.89
C VAL A 82 14.93 -9.88 11.33
N ARG A 83 15.52 -10.05 10.15
CA ARG A 83 15.78 -11.38 9.55
C ARG A 83 17.02 -12.07 10.12
N ASP A 84 17.89 -11.34 10.80
CA ASP A 84 19.08 -11.91 11.43
C ASP A 84 18.71 -12.48 12.81
N LYS A 85 18.94 -13.78 13.00
CA LYS A 85 18.52 -14.51 14.21
C LYS A 85 19.17 -14.00 15.50
N ARG A 86 20.24 -13.22 15.39
CA ARG A 86 20.96 -12.66 16.54
C ARG A 86 20.31 -11.40 17.08
N VAL A 87 19.36 -10.81 16.36
CA VAL A 87 18.66 -9.60 16.80
C VAL A 87 17.63 -9.94 17.85
N ASP A 88 17.83 -9.40 19.05
CA ASP A 88 16.87 -9.48 20.12
C ASP A 88 15.85 -8.35 20.02
N MET A 89 14.62 -8.70 19.65
CA MET A 89 13.51 -7.76 19.50
C MET A 89 12.82 -7.42 20.84
N SER A 90 13.19 -8.12 21.93
CA SER A 90 12.64 -7.91 23.26
C SER A 90 13.35 -6.83 24.07
N VAL A 91 14.50 -6.36 23.58
CA VAL A 91 15.28 -5.30 24.22
C VAL A 91 14.44 -4.04 24.32
N MET A 92 14.39 -3.46 25.53
CA MET A 92 13.78 -2.18 25.80
C MET A 92 14.84 -1.08 25.93
N ASN A 93 14.51 0.11 25.44
CA ASN A 93 15.30 1.31 25.66
C ASN A 93 15.08 1.89 27.07
N ASP A 94 15.71 3.02 27.38
CA ASP A 94 15.62 3.61 28.73
C ASP A 94 14.22 4.17 29.06
N GLU A 95 13.36 4.36 28.05
CA GLU A 95 11.93 4.67 28.24
C GLU A 95 11.07 3.42 28.52
N GLY A 96 11.68 2.22 28.57
CA GLY A 96 10.96 0.95 28.72
C GLY A 96 10.19 0.54 27.47
N LEU A 97 10.55 1.06 26.30
CA LEU A 97 9.88 0.78 25.03
C LEU A 97 10.70 -0.18 24.18
N THR A 98 10.04 -1.19 23.61
CA THR A 98 10.63 -2.00 22.53
C THR A 98 10.56 -1.26 21.19
N ALA A 99 11.25 -1.77 20.17
CA ALA A 99 11.13 -1.26 18.82
C ALA A 99 9.67 -1.28 18.30
N LEU A 100 8.85 -2.27 18.69
CA LEU A 100 7.44 -2.30 18.32
C LEU A 100 6.65 -1.19 19.05
N ASP A 101 6.91 -0.97 20.33
CA ASP A 101 6.22 0.06 21.12
C ASP A 101 6.56 1.46 20.60
N ILE A 102 7.81 1.71 20.19
CA ILE A 102 8.20 2.96 19.51
C ILE A 102 7.39 3.13 18.21
N ALA A 103 7.34 2.10 17.37
CA ALA A 103 6.61 2.16 16.11
C ALA A 103 5.13 2.47 16.32
N GLU A 104 4.51 1.94 17.39
CA GLU A 104 3.10 2.20 17.71
C GLU A 104 2.89 3.56 18.41
N LYS A 105 3.78 3.97 19.33
CA LYS A 105 3.71 5.24 20.07
C LYS A 105 3.85 6.44 19.14
N TYR A 106 4.82 6.38 18.22
CA TYR A 106 5.13 7.42 17.24
C TYR A 106 4.48 7.17 15.86
N MET A 107 3.59 6.19 15.77
CA MET A 107 2.74 6.05 14.59
C MET A 107 1.77 7.22 14.54
N ASP A 108 1.97 8.11 13.58
CA ASP A 108 0.98 9.13 13.25
C ASP A 108 -0.14 8.52 12.43
N THR A 109 -1.33 9.11 12.51
CA THR A 109 -2.52 8.67 11.77
C THR A 109 -2.38 8.81 10.26
N VAL A 110 -1.54 9.73 9.76
CA VAL A 110 -0.98 9.67 8.39
C VAL A 110 0.36 8.94 8.43
N ALA A 111 0.30 7.63 8.57
CA ALA A 111 1.49 6.81 8.47
C ALA A 111 1.98 6.88 7.02
N SER A 112 3.10 7.59 6.78
CA SER A 112 3.78 7.52 5.49
C SER A 112 4.00 6.06 5.12
N PHE A 113 4.01 5.73 3.83
CA PHE A 113 4.19 4.34 3.38
C PHE A 113 5.39 3.64 4.04
N ARG A 114 6.49 4.37 4.27
CA ARG A 114 7.65 3.90 5.05
C ARG A 114 7.32 3.52 6.50
N LYS A 115 6.48 4.30 7.18
CA LYS A 115 6.00 4.01 8.54
C LYS A 115 5.15 2.74 8.58
N LEU A 116 4.23 2.60 7.62
CA LEU A 116 3.39 1.40 7.47
C LEU A 116 4.25 0.14 7.26
N LEU A 117 5.23 0.21 6.36
CA LEU A 117 6.14 -0.90 6.10
C LEU A 117 7.00 -1.27 7.32
N THR A 118 7.45 -0.26 8.07
CA THR A 118 8.27 -0.47 9.28
C THR A 118 7.46 -1.20 10.36
N LEU A 119 6.23 -0.76 10.62
CA LEU A 119 5.35 -1.43 11.58
C LEU A 119 4.96 -2.84 11.11
N ALA A 120 4.64 -3.00 9.82
CA ALA A 120 4.30 -4.31 9.26
C ALA A 120 5.46 -5.29 9.43
N ALA A 121 6.69 -4.87 9.12
CA ALA A 121 7.88 -5.71 9.30
C ALA A 121 8.05 -6.16 10.76
N LEU A 122 7.93 -5.27 11.73
CA LEU A 122 8.02 -5.61 13.16
C LEU A 122 6.94 -6.59 13.61
N ARG A 123 5.68 -6.38 13.19
CA ARG A 123 4.59 -7.28 13.57
C ARG A 123 4.67 -8.64 12.85
N THR A 124 5.12 -8.69 11.60
CA THR A 124 5.35 -9.96 10.89
C THR A 124 6.42 -10.81 11.55
N ALA A 125 7.40 -10.17 12.19
CA ALA A 125 8.44 -10.84 12.95
C ALA A 125 8.02 -11.25 14.36
N LYS A 126 6.76 -10.97 14.76
CA LYS A 126 6.23 -11.20 16.10
C LYS A 126 7.10 -10.54 17.19
N ALA A 127 7.59 -9.32 16.91
CA ALA A 127 8.31 -8.56 17.92
C ALA A 127 7.43 -8.41 19.19
N PRO A 128 7.96 -8.70 20.38
CA PRO A 128 7.19 -8.60 21.62
C PRO A 128 6.89 -7.13 21.94
N LYS A 129 5.79 -6.90 22.66
CA LYS A 129 5.49 -5.61 23.28
C LYS A 129 6.11 -5.54 24.67
N GLY A 130 6.63 -4.37 25.04
CA GLY A 130 7.08 -4.10 26.40
C GLY A 130 5.90 -4.03 27.37
N GLN A 131 6.11 -4.47 28.61
CA GLN A 131 5.12 -4.33 29.69
C GLN A 131 5.12 -2.89 30.23
N HIS A 132 4.69 -1.91 29.42
CA HIS A 132 4.58 -0.53 29.89
C HIS A 132 3.15 -0.23 30.37
N ARG A 133 3.00 0.10 31.66
CA ARG A 133 1.75 0.65 32.22
C ARG A 133 1.65 2.13 31.80
N PRO A 134 0.58 2.56 31.10
CA PRO A 134 0.49 3.95 30.65
C PRO A 134 0.32 4.91 31.83
N ALA A 135 1.16 5.94 31.90
CA ALA A 135 0.97 7.07 32.80
C ALA A 135 -0.27 7.89 32.41
N ILE A 136 -1.01 8.32 33.41
CA ILE A 136 -2.31 9.02 33.33
C ILE A 136 -2.13 10.38 32.64
N GLY A 137 -2.49 10.47 31.35
CA GLY A 137 -2.47 11.70 30.55
C GLY A 137 -3.19 11.63 29.18
N GLY A 138 -4.02 10.60 28.96
CA GLY A 138 -4.44 10.15 27.63
C GLY A 138 -5.53 10.95 26.89
N ASN A 139 -6.17 11.96 27.48
CA ASN A 139 -7.37 12.56 26.88
C ASN A 139 -7.10 13.65 25.83
N SER A 140 -6.06 14.47 25.99
CA SER A 140 -5.80 15.59 25.05
C SER A 140 -5.24 15.10 23.71
N GLN A 141 -4.45 14.03 23.73
CA GLN A 141 -3.84 13.47 22.53
C GLN A 141 -4.80 12.52 21.78
N SER A 142 -5.69 11.80 22.48
CA SER A 142 -6.70 10.95 21.85
C SER A 142 -7.76 11.76 21.10
N ASN A 143 -8.24 12.87 21.65
CA ASN A 143 -9.22 13.73 21.00
C ASN A 143 -8.64 14.43 19.75
N ARG A 144 -7.39 14.88 19.81
CA ARG A 144 -6.70 15.47 18.65
C ARG A 144 -6.46 14.44 17.54
N ARG A 145 -6.08 13.20 17.90
CA ARG A 145 -5.94 12.06 16.98
C ARG A 145 -7.28 11.68 16.33
N ARG A 146 -8.39 11.64 17.10
CA ARG A 146 -9.73 11.32 16.61
C ARG A 146 -10.24 12.36 15.62
N GLY A 147 -10.12 13.65 15.95
CA GLY A 147 -10.56 14.74 15.08
C GLY A 147 -9.83 14.79 13.73
N PHE A 148 -8.52 14.55 13.70
CA PHE A 148 -7.76 14.49 12.44
C PHE A 148 -8.07 13.23 11.62
N THR A 149 -8.26 12.08 12.27
CA THR A 149 -8.61 10.81 11.60
C THR A 149 -9.95 10.91 10.86
N VAL A 150 -10.96 11.51 11.50
CA VAL A 150 -12.27 11.74 10.90
C VAL A 150 -12.17 12.65 9.67
N LYS A 151 -11.35 13.72 9.72
CA LYS A 151 -11.12 14.61 8.57
C LYS A 151 -10.51 13.87 7.38
N PHE A 152 -9.49 13.05 7.60
CA PHE A 152 -8.84 12.28 6.53
C PHE A 152 -9.79 11.26 5.89
N TYR A 153 -10.56 10.52 6.68
CA TYR A 153 -11.56 9.61 6.12
C TYR A 153 -12.63 10.35 5.33
N ARG A 154 -13.06 11.52 5.80
CA ARG A 154 -13.99 12.38 5.07
C ARG A 154 -13.42 12.80 3.71
N GLU A 155 -12.14 13.18 3.64
CA GLU A 155 -11.48 13.49 2.35
C GLU A 155 -11.47 12.28 1.40
N ARG A 156 -11.08 11.10 1.89
CA ARG A 156 -11.10 9.87 1.08
C ARG A 156 -12.50 9.53 0.60
N ILE A 157 -13.51 9.63 1.46
CA ILE A 157 -14.90 9.40 1.10
C ILE A 157 -15.32 10.38 0.01
N ASN A 158 -15.01 11.66 0.15
CA ASN A 158 -15.35 12.66 -0.87
C ASN A 158 -14.74 12.31 -2.22
N THR A 159 -13.46 11.91 -2.26
CA THR A 159 -12.82 11.48 -3.52
C THR A 159 -13.47 10.23 -4.12
N LEU A 160 -13.87 9.25 -3.30
CA LEU A 160 -14.50 8.01 -3.78
C LEU A 160 -15.96 8.24 -4.21
N VAL A 161 -16.68 9.14 -3.55
CA VAL A 161 -18.02 9.57 -3.97
C VAL A 161 -17.94 10.26 -5.34
N LEU A 162 -16.95 11.14 -5.54
CA LEU A 162 -16.70 11.77 -6.85
C LEU A 162 -16.36 10.73 -7.92
N LEU A 163 -15.48 9.76 -7.62
CA LEU A 163 -15.14 8.68 -8.55
C LEU A 163 -16.36 7.82 -8.92
N GLY A 164 -17.16 7.43 -7.94
CA GLY A 164 -18.37 6.67 -8.19
C GLY A 164 -19.41 7.48 -8.98
N ALA A 165 -19.60 8.76 -8.65
CA ALA A 165 -20.47 9.65 -9.43
C ALA A 165 -20.01 9.75 -10.89
N LEU A 166 -18.70 9.87 -11.14
CA LEU A 166 -18.13 9.88 -12.49
C LEU A 166 -18.38 8.57 -13.25
N ILE A 167 -18.19 7.41 -12.61
CA ILE A 167 -18.48 6.11 -13.24
C ILE A 167 -19.98 6.01 -13.56
N THR A 168 -20.85 6.42 -12.64
CA THR A 168 -22.30 6.43 -12.84
C THR A 168 -22.70 7.33 -13.99
N THR A 169 -22.14 8.54 -14.11
CA THR A 169 -22.48 9.46 -15.20
C THR A 169 -22.01 8.94 -16.56
N VAL A 170 -20.79 8.39 -16.64
CA VAL A 170 -20.27 7.86 -17.92
C VAL A 170 -21.04 6.60 -18.34
N THR A 171 -21.35 5.70 -17.41
CA THR A 171 -22.14 4.49 -17.71
C THR A 171 -23.58 4.82 -18.06
N PHE A 172 -24.20 5.79 -17.39
CA PHE A 172 -25.52 6.30 -17.75
C PHE A 172 -25.52 6.90 -19.17
N ALA A 173 -24.54 7.74 -19.49
CA ALA A 173 -24.40 8.31 -20.83
C ALA A 173 -24.17 7.23 -21.91
N ALA A 174 -23.34 6.22 -21.62
CA ALA A 174 -23.11 5.07 -22.49
C ALA A 174 -24.41 4.27 -22.75
N GLY A 175 -25.32 4.23 -21.78
CA GLY A 175 -26.64 3.62 -21.93
C GLY A 175 -27.57 4.32 -22.92
N PHE A 176 -27.32 5.57 -23.29
CA PHE A 176 -28.10 6.29 -24.32
C PHE A 176 -27.30 6.56 -25.60
N THR A 177 -25.98 6.39 -25.56
CA THR A 177 -25.10 6.54 -26.71
C THR A 177 -24.74 5.17 -27.27
N MET A 178 -25.79 4.45 -27.69
CA MET A 178 -25.67 3.05 -28.12
C MET A 178 -24.78 2.90 -29.36
N PRO A 179 -23.77 2.01 -29.33
CA PRO A 179 -22.97 1.72 -30.50
C PRO A 179 -23.83 1.06 -31.58
N GLY A 180 -23.86 1.67 -32.77
CA GLY A 180 -24.70 1.25 -33.89
C GLY A 180 -26.03 2.00 -34.05
N GLY A 181 -26.39 2.86 -33.09
CA GLY A 181 -27.59 3.72 -33.18
C GLY A 181 -28.93 2.98 -33.03
N TYR A 182 -30.00 3.66 -33.43
CA TYR A 182 -31.39 3.23 -33.24
C TYR A 182 -32.08 2.93 -34.57
N ASN A 183 -32.97 1.94 -34.56
CA ASN A 183 -33.84 1.62 -35.68
C ASN A 183 -34.87 2.73 -35.86
N ASN A 184 -34.94 3.31 -37.07
CA ASN A 184 -35.87 4.39 -37.40
C ASN A 184 -37.13 3.91 -38.15
N GLU A 185 -37.20 2.62 -38.51
CA GLU A 185 -38.23 2.05 -39.36
C GLU A 185 -38.99 0.90 -38.70
N GLY A 186 -40.27 0.77 -39.05
CA GLY A 186 -41.14 -0.34 -38.65
C GLY A 186 -41.65 -0.31 -37.19
N PRO A 187 -42.28 -1.41 -36.73
CA PRO A 187 -42.84 -1.52 -35.38
C PRO A 187 -41.78 -1.51 -34.26
N SER A 188 -40.51 -1.72 -34.61
CA SER A 188 -39.35 -1.70 -33.69
C SER A 188 -38.64 -0.33 -33.62
N LYS A 189 -39.35 0.75 -33.96
CA LYS A 189 -38.80 2.11 -33.94
C LYS A 189 -38.29 2.47 -32.53
N GLY A 190 -37.04 2.94 -32.45
CA GLY A 190 -36.38 3.29 -31.19
C GLY A 190 -35.62 2.14 -30.50
N MET A 191 -35.64 0.91 -31.03
CA MET A 191 -34.77 -0.17 -30.55
C MET A 191 -33.34 -0.04 -31.10
N ALA A 192 -32.35 -0.53 -30.36
CA ALA A 192 -30.97 -0.56 -30.85
C ALA A 192 -30.83 -1.50 -32.06
N THR A 193 -30.14 -1.05 -33.10
CA THR A 193 -29.97 -1.76 -34.39
C THR A 193 -29.25 -3.10 -34.24
N MET A 194 -28.36 -3.23 -33.24
CA MET A 194 -27.48 -4.38 -33.04
C MET A 194 -27.87 -5.27 -31.85
N LEU A 195 -29.13 -5.22 -31.40
CA LEU A 195 -29.60 -5.95 -30.20
C LEU A 195 -29.31 -7.46 -30.22
N THR A 196 -29.31 -8.08 -31.40
CA THR A 196 -29.07 -9.52 -31.58
C THR A 196 -27.59 -9.91 -31.52
N LYS A 197 -26.66 -8.95 -31.60
CA LYS A 197 -25.22 -9.24 -31.54
C LYS A 197 -24.78 -9.47 -30.09
N VAL A 198 -24.06 -10.55 -29.87
CA VAL A 198 -23.53 -10.91 -28.53
C VAL A 198 -22.68 -9.78 -27.92
N GLY A 199 -21.86 -9.10 -28.72
CA GLY A 199 -21.07 -7.97 -28.24
C GLY A 199 -21.92 -6.81 -27.71
N PHE A 200 -23.08 -6.55 -28.32
CA PHE A 200 -23.99 -5.51 -27.86
C PHE A 200 -24.70 -5.91 -26.56
N GLN A 201 -25.11 -7.18 -26.43
CA GLN A 201 -25.70 -7.71 -25.20
C GLN A 201 -24.70 -7.65 -24.03
N LEU A 202 -23.45 -8.05 -24.28
CA LEU A 202 -22.36 -7.97 -23.30
C LEU A 202 -22.10 -6.52 -22.87
N PHE A 203 -22.08 -5.58 -23.82
CA PHE A 203 -21.96 -4.14 -23.54
C PHE A 203 -23.05 -3.67 -22.57
N LEU A 204 -24.32 -3.99 -22.84
CA LEU A 204 -25.44 -3.57 -21.98
C LEU A 204 -25.37 -4.18 -20.58
N ILE A 205 -25.08 -5.48 -20.47
CA ILE A 205 -24.99 -6.17 -19.18
C ILE A 205 -23.83 -5.60 -18.35
N CYS A 206 -22.65 -5.43 -18.96
CA CYS A 206 -21.50 -4.87 -18.27
C CYS A 206 -21.76 -3.42 -17.84
N ASN A 207 -22.37 -2.60 -18.70
CA ASN A 207 -22.67 -1.20 -18.41
C ASN A 207 -23.69 -1.04 -17.27
N THR A 208 -24.75 -1.86 -17.26
CA THR A 208 -25.76 -1.84 -16.19
C THR A 208 -25.20 -2.28 -14.85
N ILE A 209 -24.39 -3.36 -14.81
CA ILE A 209 -23.74 -3.81 -13.59
C ILE A 209 -22.75 -2.75 -13.08
N ALA A 210 -21.98 -2.12 -13.97
CA ALA A 210 -21.07 -1.03 -13.61
C ALA A 210 -21.82 0.15 -12.97
N MET A 211 -22.94 0.55 -13.57
CA MET A 211 -23.78 1.65 -13.06
C MET A 211 -24.36 1.33 -11.67
N TYR A 212 -25.02 0.18 -11.51
CA TYR A 212 -25.64 -0.18 -10.23
C TYR A 212 -24.62 -0.39 -9.11
N SER A 213 -23.50 -1.07 -9.39
CA SER A 213 -22.43 -1.26 -8.40
C SER A 213 -21.82 0.08 -7.96
N SER A 214 -21.65 1.03 -8.87
CA SER A 214 -21.20 2.39 -8.55
C SER A 214 -22.20 3.17 -7.71
N ILE A 215 -23.50 3.12 -8.07
CA ILE A 215 -24.58 3.77 -7.29
C ILE A 215 -24.60 3.23 -5.87
N ILE A 216 -24.60 1.90 -5.69
CA ILE A 216 -24.58 1.28 -4.35
C ILE A 216 -23.34 1.73 -3.58
N ALA A 217 -22.15 1.74 -4.21
CA ALA A 217 -20.92 2.18 -3.57
C ALA A 217 -20.99 3.64 -3.09
N THR A 218 -21.50 4.55 -3.93
CA THR A 218 -21.65 5.98 -3.59
C THR A 218 -22.67 6.19 -2.47
N VAL A 219 -23.81 5.50 -2.52
CA VAL A 219 -24.83 5.58 -1.46
C VAL A 219 -24.27 5.04 -0.14
N THR A 220 -23.58 3.89 -0.15
CA THR A 220 -22.90 3.38 1.05
C THR A 220 -21.87 4.37 1.61
N LEU A 221 -21.10 5.05 0.76
CA LEU A 221 -20.15 6.08 1.18
C LEU A 221 -20.82 7.33 1.76
N ILE A 222 -21.97 7.75 1.20
CA ILE A 222 -22.76 8.88 1.71
C ILE A 222 -23.34 8.51 3.09
N LEU A 223 -23.92 7.31 3.22
CA LEU A 223 -24.44 6.82 4.50
C LEU A 223 -23.33 6.70 5.56
N ALA A 224 -22.12 6.32 5.16
CA ALA A 224 -20.97 6.26 6.04
C ALA A 224 -20.60 7.62 6.68
N GLN A 225 -20.92 8.75 6.04
CA GLN A 225 -20.61 10.07 6.59
C GLN A 225 -21.39 10.40 7.87
N PHE A 226 -22.52 9.72 8.10
CA PHE A 226 -23.37 9.92 9.26
C PHE A 226 -23.10 8.90 10.39
N GLY A 227 -22.25 7.89 10.13
CA GLY A 227 -22.01 6.76 11.04
C GLY A 227 -20.77 6.89 11.93
N ASP A 228 -20.64 5.96 12.87
CA ASP A 228 -19.46 5.80 13.72
C ASP A 228 -18.19 5.43 12.92
N ILE A 229 -17.02 5.65 13.52
CA ILE A 229 -15.71 5.38 12.89
C ILE A 229 -15.55 3.90 12.47
N ASP A 230 -16.09 2.96 13.23
CA ASP A 230 -16.01 1.54 12.87
C ASP A 230 -16.89 1.19 11.66
N LEU A 231 -18.09 1.77 11.61
CA LEU A 231 -18.99 1.65 10.45
C LEU A 231 -18.39 2.34 9.22
N LEU A 232 -17.72 3.48 9.40
CA LEU A 232 -17.01 4.23 8.36
C LEU A 232 -15.94 3.39 7.68
N VAL A 233 -15.10 2.71 8.47
CA VAL A 233 -14.03 1.85 7.96
C VAL A 233 -14.61 0.64 7.22
N ALA A 234 -15.66 0.02 7.76
CA ALA A 234 -16.35 -1.10 7.12
C ALA A 234 -16.97 -0.68 5.78
N ALA A 235 -17.71 0.43 5.76
CA ALA A 235 -18.34 0.99 4.57
C ALA A 235 -17.30 1.37 3.50
N LEU A 236 -16.19 1.99 3.89
CA LEU A 236 -15.09 2.30 2.97
C LEU A 236 -14.51 1.05 2.31
N ARG A 237 -14.32 -0.04 3.07
CA ARG A 237 -13.82 -1.29 2.52
C ARG A 237 -14.79 -1.92 1.54
N MET A 238 -16.08 -1.92 1.87
CA MET A 238 -17.15 -2.43 1.00
C MET A 238 -17.28 -1.60 -0.28
N SER A 239 -17.31 -0.29 -0.18
CA SER A 239 -17.41 0.60 -1.34
C SER A 239 -16.19 0.54 -2.24
N LEU A 240 -14.98 0.32 -1.69
CA LEU A 240 -13.78 0.11 -2.51
C LEU A 240 -13.89 -1.15 -3.38
N LEU A 241 -14.49 -2.23 -2.85
CA LEU A 241 -14.73 -3.45 -3.61
C LEU A 241 -15.79 -3.24 -4.70
N LEU A 242 -16.89 -2.56 -4.38
CA LEU A 242 -17.95 -2.27 -5.34
C LEU A 242 -17.47 -1.34 -6.46
N LEU A 243 -16.67 -0.31 -6.16
CA LEU A 243 -16.05 0.56 -7.16
C LEU A 243 -15.04 -0.20 -8.04
N ALA A 244 -14.32 -1.17 -7.48
CA ALA A 244 -13.43 -2.03 -8.26
C ALA A 244 -14.22 -2.87 -9.27
N ILE A 245 -15.32 -3.49 -8.83
CA ILE A 245 -16.24 -4.22 -9.71
C ILE A 245 -16.76 -3.27 -10.79
N ALA A 246 -17.22 -2.07 -10.42
CA ALA A 246 -17.74 -1.09 -11.37
C ALA A 246 -16.71 -0.73 -12.46
N LEU A 247 -15.47 -0.45 -12.09
CA LEU A 247 -14.38 -0.10 -13.02
C LEU A 247 -14.01 -1.26 -13.96
N THR A 248 -13.96 -2.49 -13.44
CA THR A 248 -13.68 -3.67 -14.28
C THR A 248 -14.80 -3.95 -15.27
N MET A 249 -16.06 -3.84 -14.83
CA MET A 249 -17.23 -4.01 -15.71
C MET A 249 -17.31 -2.89 -16.75
N MET A 250 -16.98 -1.66 -16.38
CA MET A 250 -16.92 -0.53 -17.31
C MET A 250 -15.84 -0.72 -18.38
N ALA A 251 -14.66 -1.22 -18.00
CA ALA A 251 -13.60 -1.55 -18.97
C ALA A 251 -14.03 -2.65 -19.95
N MET A 252 -14.73 -3.69 -19.47
CA MET A 252 -15.30 -4.73 -20.33
C MET A 252 -16.39 -4.19 -21.27
N ALA A 253 -17.25 -3.27 -20.79
CA ALA A 253 -18.25 -2.62 -21.62
C ALA A 253 -17.59 -1.83 -22.77
N ILE A 254 -16.54 -1.06 -22.48
CA ILE A 254 -15.79 -0.32 -23.51
C ILE A 254 -15.17 -1.28 -24.52
N ALA A 255 -14.56 -2.37 -24.08
CA ALA A 255 -13.99 -3.37 -24.99
C ALA A 255 -15.05 -3.98 -25.92
N ALA A 256 -16.22 -4.34 -25.39
CA ALA A 256 -17.33 -4.89 -26.16
C ALA A 256 -17.91 -3.87 -27.17
N ALA A 257 -18.03 -2.60 -26.76
CA ALA A 257 -18.50 -1.53 -27.64
C ALA A 257 -17.52 -1.27 -28.80
N VAL A 258 -16.22 -1.24 -28.51
CA VAL A 258 -15.18 -1.02 -29.52
C VAL A 258 -15.12 -2.18 -30.53
N ASP A 259 -15.20 -3.43 -30.04
CA ASP A 259 -15.25 -4.62 -30.91
C ASP A 259 -16.46 -4.56 -31.86
N LEU A 260 -17.62 -4.12 -31.35
CA LEU A 260 -18.83 -3.95 -32.15
C LEU A 260 -18.64 -2.94 -33.29
N VAL A 261 -18.05 -1.77 -32.99
CA VAL A 261 -17.83 -0.67 -33.94
C VAL A 261 -16.78 -1.03 -35.00
N VAL A 262 -15.71 -1.70 -34.59
CA VAL A 262 -14.53 -1.97 -35.43
C VAL A 262 -14.56 -3.36 -36.08
N SER A 263 -15.62 -4.14 -35.87
CA SER A 263 -15.79 -5.52 -36.36
C SER A 263 -15.46 -5.77 -37.84
N LYS A 264 -15.50 -4.76 -38.71
CA LYS A 264 -15.10 -4.87 -40.13
C LYS A 264 -13.57 -4.96 -40.34
N LEU A 265 -12.77 -4.35 -39.47
CA LEU A 265 -11.30 -4.31 -39.56
C LEU A 265 -10.68 -5.19 -38.46
N LYS A 266 -10.47 -6.47 -38.79
CA LYS A 266 -9.99 -7.47 -37.82
C LYS A 266 -8.67 -7.08 -37.14
N TRP A 267 -7.70 -6.50 -37.87
CA TRP A 267 -6.42 -6.09 -37.30
C TRP A 267 -6.61 -5.05 -36.19
N LEU A 268 -7.45 -4.03 -36.44
CA LEU A 268 -7.73 -2.96 -35.51
C LEU A 268 -8.50 -3.49 -34.29
N ALA A 269 -9.49 -4.35 -34.51
CA ALA A 269 -10.23 -5.02 -33.44
C ALA A 269 -9.31 -5.84 -32.51
N TYR A 270 -8.40 -6.66 -33.07
CA TYR A 270 -7.45 -7.42 -32.26
C TYR A 270 -6.50 -6.52 -31.46
N THR A 271 -5.95 -5.46 -32.06
CA THR A 271 -5.07 -4.53 -31.32
C THR A 271 -5.77 -3.86 -30.15
N LEU A 272 -7.03 -3.43 -30.35
CA LEU A 272 -7.83 -2.79 -29.30
C LEU A 272 -8.26 -3.76 -28.21
N LEU A 273 -8.56 -5.02 -28.56
CA LEU A 273 -8.86 -6.06 -27.59
C LEU A 273 -7.65 -6.40 -26.72
N VAL A 274 -6.46 -6.55 -27.32
CA VAL A 274 -5.22 -6.85 -26.58
C VAL A 274 -4.86 -5.71 -25.64
N THR A 275 -4.91 -4.46 -26.10
CA THR A 275 -4.65 -3.29 -25.23
C THR A 275 -5.65 -3.23 -24.06
N SER A 276 -6.94 -3.44 -24.32
CA SER A 276 -7.99 -3.46 -23.28
C SER A 276 -7.77 -4.57 -22.25
N PHE A 277 -7.34 -5.76 -22.69
CA PHE A 277 -7.01 -6.87 -21.80
C PHE A 277 -5.82 -6.55 -20.88
N VAL A 278 -4.75 -5.95 -21.42
CA VAL A 278 -3.58 -5.52 -20.63
C VAL A 278 -4.00 -4.48 -19.57
N PHE A 279 -4.79 -3.48 -19.95
CA PHE A 279 -5.29 -2.49 -18.99
C PHE A 279 -6.17 -3.13 -17.91
N LEU A 280 -7.04 -4.08 -18.26
CA LEU A 280 -7.85 -4.81 -17.29
C LEU A 280 -6.99 -5.58 -16.28
N GLN A 281 -5.92 -6.25 -16.74
CA GLN A 281 -4.99 -6.95 -15.85
C GLN A 281 -4.25 -5.99 -14.91
N CYS A 282 -3.83 -4.82 -15.41
CA CYS A 282 -3.23 -3.78 -14.58
C CYS A 282 -4.20 -3.26 -13.50
N ILE A 283 -5.45 -2.98 -13.89
CA ILE A 283 -6.49 -2.51 -12.96
C ILE A 283 -6.75 -3.57 -11.88
N LEU A 284 -6.90 -4.84 -12.28
CA LEU A 284 -7.10 -5.95 -11.34
C LEU A 284 -5.91 -6.12 -10.39
N ALA A 285 -4.67 -6.04 -10.91
CA ALA A 285 -3.46 -6.13 -10.09
C ALA A 285 -3.41 -5.02 -9.04
N VAL A 286 -3.69 -3.76 -9.41
CA VAL A 286 -3.76 -2.64 -8.46
C VAL A 286 -4.83 -2.92 -7.39
N PHE A 287 -6.02 -3.38 -7.77
CA PHE A 287 -7.07 -3.70 -6.79
C PHE A 287 -6.70 -4.84 -5.85
N VAL A 288 -6.07 -5.91 -6.35
CA VAL A 288 -5.58 -7.01 -5.51
C VAL A 288 -4.54 -6.47 -4.52
N THR A 289 -3.61 -5.62 -4.95
CA THR A 289 -2.61 -5.03 -4.03
C THR A 289 -3.21 -4.08 -2.99
N LEU A 290 -4.33 -3.43 -3.29
CA LEU A 290 -5.04 -2.54 -2.37
C LEU A 290 -5.95 -3.29 -1.37
N GLN A 291 -6.60 -4.37 -1.82
CA GLN A 291 -7.54 -5.16 -1.02
C GLN A 291 -6.84 -6.21 -0.15
N VAL A 292 -5.72 -6.74 -0.63
CA VAL A 292 -4.89 -7.61 0.17
C VAL A 292 -4.21 -6.72 1.20
N PRO A 293 -4.56 -6.83 2.50
CA PRO A 293 -3.81 -6.09 3.50
C PRO A 293 -2.34 -6.51 3.33
N VAL A 294 -1.40 -5.62 3.65
CA VAL A 294 0.07 -5.87 3.72
C VAL A 294 0.45 -7.03 4.68
N TRP A 295 -0.57 -7.77 5.12
CA TRP A 295 -0.70 -8.80 6.13
C TRP A 295 -1.28 -10.11 5.56
N SER A 296 -1.23 -10.31 4.24
CA SER A 296 -1.51 -11.63 3.68
C SER A 296 -0.48 -12.64 4.22
N LYS A 297 -0.98 -13.78 4.70
CA LYS A 297 -0.14 -14.93 5.08
C LYS A 297 0.58 -15.57 3.88
N PHE A 298 0.26 -15.15 2.65
CA PHE A 298 0.82 -15.71 1.43
C PHE A 298 2.08 -14.94 0.98
N PRO A 299 3.26 -15.58 0.97
CA PRO A 299 4.53 -14.92 0.66
C PRO A 299 4.59 -14.34 -0.77
N PHE A 300 3.89 -14.96 -1.73
CA PHE A 300 3.83 -14.51 -3.12
C PHE A 300 3.26 -13.09 -3.28
N VAL A 301 2.20 -12.74 -2.54
CA VAL A 301 1.58 -11.41 -2.63
C VAL A 301 2.45 -10.33 -1.98
N ARG A 302 3.21 -10.70 -0.94
CA ARG A 302 4.19 -9.81 -0.30
C ARG A 302 5.33 -9.47 -1.26
N ASP A 303 5.81 -10.46 -2.02
CA ASP A 303 6.91 -10.26 -2.97
C ASP A 303 6.46 -9.40 -4.17
N ILE A 304 5.23 -9.55 -4.66
CA ILE A 304 4.68 -8.67 -5.71
C ILE A 304 4.54 -7.22 -5.22
N CYS A 305 3.99 -7.00 -4.02
CA CYS A 305 3.92 -5.67 -3.42
C CYS A 305 5.31 -5.05 -3.18
N TYR A 306 6.30 -5.87 -2.81
CA TYR A 306 7.69 -5.40 -2.63
C TYR A 306 8.35 -5.05 -3.96
N TYR A 307 8.13 -5.87 -5.00
CA TYR A 307 8.66 -5.62 -6.34
C TYR A 307 8.09 -4.34 -6.95
N LEU A 308 6.77 -4.15 -6.92
CA LEU A 308 6.09 -2.95 -7.42
C LEU A 308 6.52 -1.67 -6.67
N SER A 309 6.73 -1.78 -5.36
CA SER A 309 7.28 -0.70 -4.52
C SER A 309 8.75 -0.39 -4.84
N SER A 310 9.56 -1.40 -5.18
CA SER A 310 10.98 -1.21 -5.52
C SER A 310 11.21 -0.67 -6.93
N SER A 311 10.35 -1.02 -7.89
CA SER A 311 10.47 -0.57 -9.28
C SER A 311 10.11 0.90 -9.49
N GLY A 312 9.30 1.50 -8.60
CA GLY A 312 8.95 2.92 -8.65
C GLY A 312 10.00 3.86 -8.05
N MET A 313 10.97 3.35 -7.28
CA MET A 313 11.97 4.15 -6.55
C MET A 313 13.38 4.12 -7.18
N GLY A 314 13.55 3.45 -8.34
CA GLY A 314 14.85 3.28 -9.00
C GLY A 314 15.28 4.40 -9.95
N TYR A 315 14.40 5.36 -10.26
CA TYR A 315 14.64 6.35 -11.33
C TYR A 315 15.00 7.76 -10.88
N TRP A 316 15.06 8.03 -9.57
CA TRP A 316 15.55 9.30 -9.05
C TRP A 316 16.55 9.01 -7.93
N ALA A 317 17.78 8.68 -8.36
CA ALA A 317 18.97 8.67 -7.52
C ALA A 317 19.55 10.09 -7.45
#